data_AF-A0A1T2KSR9-F1
#
_entry.id   AF-A0A1T2KSR9-F1
#
_cell.length_a   1.000
_cell.length_b   1.000
_cell.length_c   1.000
_cell.angle_alpha   90.00
_cell.angle_beta   90.00
_cell.angle_gamma   90.00
#
_symmetry.space_group_name_H-M   'P 1'
#
loop_
_entity.id
_entity.type
_entity.pdbx_description
1 polymer ?
#
loop_
_entity_poly.entity_id
_entity_poly.type
_entity_poly.pdbx_seq_one_letter_code
_entity_poly.pdbx_strand_id
1 'polypeptide(L)'
;MEGGNLSLEDLIGRIISPPFKKIGVLPLESFYPQGERFKFATKFNSVLASPTFKTWMEGDTLDIQRMLYNDEGKAKIAIFSISHLSDDERMLFVTLLLNKYIAWMRRQSGASSLKTILYMDEIFGFFPPTSNPPSKEPMLLLLKQARAFGVGVVLSTQNPVDLDYKGLSNIGTWFIGRLQTTQDINRVIEGLGGKTGSSYDKKEIRKLLANLSKRTFFLKSAHLDDIRLFSTRWVMSYLKGPLKRDEISALMDERKSQAPAATPTPPQQVKRKPEKAAMKATSPSTRVFLSASGLDSAERPTTLPR
;
A
#
# COMPACT_ATOMS: atom_id res chain seq x y z
N MET A 1 4.25 -33.49 -10.12
CA MET A 1 5.31 -32.60 -9.60
C MET A 1 5.04 -32.41 -8.13
N GLU A 2 5.74 -33.18 -7.30
CA GLU A 2 5.60 -33.14 -5.84
C GLU A 2 6.01 -31.74 -5.34
N GLY A 3 5.06 -31.06 -4.69
CA GLY A 3 5.27 -29.77 -4.06
C GLY A 3 6.03 -29.91 -2.75
N GLY A 4 7.28 -30.40 -2.81
CA GLY A 4 8.19 -30.33 -1.68
C GLY A 4 8.58 -28.87 -1.43
N ASN A 5 8.61 -28.46 -0.16
CA ASN A 5 9.18 -27.18 0.23
C ASN A 5 10.63 -27.12 -0.26
N LEU A 6 10.92 -26.26 -1.25
CA LEU A 6 12.29 -26.01 -1.67
C LEU A 6 13.04 -25.36 -0.51
N SER A 7 14.21 -25.91 -0.16
CA SER A 7 15.17 -25.18 0.64
C SER A 7 15.79 -24.04 -0.18
N LEU A 8 16.43 -23.11 0.51
CA LEU A 8 17.07 -21.97 -0.13
C LEU A 8 18.34 -22.41 -0.88
N GLU A 9 18.98 -23.45 -0.36
CA GLU A 9 20.09 -24.19 -0.97
C GLU A 9 19.65 -24.88 -2.27
N ASP A 10 18.48 -25.55 -2.27
CA ASP A 10 17.90 -26.15 -3.47
C ASP A 10 17.61 -25.10 -4.55
N LEU A 11 17.19 -23.89 -4.13
CA LEU A 11 16.93 -22.80 -5.05
C LEU A 11 18.21 -22.32 -5.74
N ILE A 12 19.33 -22.19 -5.00
CA ILE A 12 20.64 -21.85 -5.59
C ILE A 12 21.05 -22.90 -6.61
N GLY A 13 20.95 -24.19 -6.25
CA GLY A 13 21.26 -25.29 -7.16
C GLY A 13 20.43 -25.22 -8.46
N ARG A 14 19.14 -24.93 -8.34
CA ARG A 14 18.22 -24.79 -9.49
C ARG A 14 18.40 -23.51 -10.29
N ILE A 15 18.97 -22.45 -9.72
CA ILE A 15 19.37 -21.25 -10.49
C ILE A 15 20.54 -21.59 -11.40
N ILE A 16 21.55 -22.28 -10.86
CA ILE A 16 22.74 -22.66 -11.61
C ILE A 16 22.39 -23.69 -12.69
N SER A 17 21.59 -24.70 -12.33
CA SER A 17 21.15 -25.77 -13.23
C SER A 17 19.62 -25.91 -13.21
N PRO A 18 18.90 -25.06 -13.97
CA PRO A 18 17.45 -25.14 -14.03
C PRO A 18 16.97 -26.45 -14.67
N PRO A 19 15.85 -27.03 -14.20
CA PRO A 19 15.32 -28.28 -14.74
C PRO A 19 14.71 -28.15 -16.15
N PHE A 20 14.85 -26.99 -16.80
CA PHE A 20 14.32 -26.69 -18.13
C PHE A 20 15.40 -26.12 -19.04
N LYS A 21 15.30 -26.41 -20.35
CA LYS A 21 16.29 -26.01 -21.35
C LYS A 21 15.86 -24.80 -22.21
N LYS A 22 14.62 -24.34 -22.08
CA LYS A 22 14.03 -23.26 -22.89
C LYS A 22 13.09 -22.39 -22.05
N ILE A 23 12.99 -21.12 -22.38
CA ILE A 23 11.98 -20.18 -21.86
C ILE A 23 11.11 -19.75 -23.03
N GLY A 24 9.85 -20.19 -23.05
CA GLY A 24 9.01 -20.11 -24.24
C GLY A 24 9.67 -20.87 -25.40
N VAL A 25 10.01 -20.16 -26.47
CA VAL A 25 10.70 -20.72 -27.66
C VAL A 25 12.23 -20.60 -27.60
N LEU A 26 12.75 -19.70 -26.76
CA LEU A 26 14.18 -19.39 -26.73
C LEU A 26 14.97 -20.42 -25.91
N PRO A 27 16.12 -20.93 -26.42
CA PRO A 27 17.06 -21.70 -25.62
C PRO A 27 17.51 -20.92 -24.39
N LEU A 28 17.53 -21.58 -23.23
CA LEU A 28 17.95 -20.96 -21.97
C LEU A 28 19.36 -20.38 -22.08
N GLU A 29 20.28 -21.09 -22.74
CA GLU A 29 21.68 -20.64 -22.86
C GLU A 29 21.82 -19.36 -23.69
N SER A 30 20.89 -19.10 -24.61
CA SER A 30 20.88 -17.86 -25.39
C SER A 30 20.23 -16.70 -24.64
N PHE A 31 19.24 -16.98 -23.80
CA PHE A 31 18.52 -15.96 -23.04
C PHE A 31 19.21 -15.59 -21.72
N TYR A 32 19.70 -16.60 -20.99
CA TYR A 32 20.38 -16.44 -19.71
C TYR A 32 21.52 -17.47 -19.55
N PRO A 33 22.72 -17.15 -20.09
CA PRO A 33 23.86 -18.05 -20.13
C PRO A 33 24.29 -18.56 -18.75
N GLN A 34 24.97 -19.71 -18.72
CA GLN A 34 25.43 -20.33 -17.47
C GLN A 34 26.31 -19.41 -16.63
N GLY A 35 27.18 -18.61 -17.26
CA GLY A 35 28.03 -17.65 -16.55
C GLY A 35 27.23 -16.57 -15.81
N GLU A 36 26.15 -16.06 -16.41
CA GLU A 36 25.26 -15.07 -15.78
C GLU A 36 24.41 -15.70 -14.67
N ARG A 37 23.95 -16.94 -14.87
CA ARG A 37 23.27 -17.74 -13.83
C ARG A 37 24.17 -17.95 -12.62
N PHE A 38 25.44 -18.29 -12.85
CA PHE A 38 26.42 -18.45 -11.78
C PHE A 38 26.67 -17.15 -11.04
N LYS A 39 26.84 -16.02 -11.74
CA LYS A 39 26.97 -14.70 -11.09
C LYS A 39 25.77 -14.37 -10.20
N PHE A 40 24.55 -14.64 -10.66
CA PHE A 40 23.35 -14.42 -9.87
C PHE A 40 23.26 -15.35 -8.66
N ALA A 41 23.55 -16.65 -8.83
CA ALA A 41 23.62 -17.61 -7.75
C ALA A 41 24.65 -17.20 -6.67
N THR A 42 25.82 -16.70 -7.08
CA THR A 42 26.83 -16.18 -6.15
C THR A 42 26.33 -14.96 -5.39
N LYS A 43 25.71 -13.98 -6.06
CA LYS A 43 25.11 -12.82 -5.39
C LYS A 43 24.04 -13.24 -4.39
N PHE A 44 23.17 -14.18 -4.78
CA PHE A 44 22.13 -14.71 -3.90
C PHE A 44 22.73 -15.42 -2.69
N ASN A 45 23.73 -16.28 -2.90
CA ASN A 45 24.47 -16.95 -1.84
C ASN A 45 25.15 -15.97 -0.88
N SER A 46 25.73 -14.88 -1.37
CA SER A 46 26.31 -13.83 -0.52
C SER A 46 25.27 -13.17 0.38
N VAL A 47 24.04 -13.01 -0.08
CA VAL A 47 22.94 -12.51 0.76
C VAL A 47 22.57 -13.55 1.83
N LEU A 48 22.46 -14.83 1.47
CA LEU A 48 22.12 -15.89 2.44
C LEU A 48 23.20 -16.12 3.50
N ALA A 49 24.46 -16.08 3.07
CA ALA A 49 25.60 -16.24 3.94
C ALA A 49 25.85 -15.00 4.82
N SER A 50 25.15 -13.89 4.56
CA SER A 50 25.25 -12.69 5.39
C SER A 50 24.68 -12.97 6.78
N PRO A 51 25.45 -12.77 7.86
CA PRO A 51 24.96 -12.93 9.23
C PRO A 51 23.71 -12.07 9.50
N THR A 52 23.61 -10.92 8.86
CA THR A 52 22.48 -10.01 9.00
C THR A 52 21.20 -10.59 8.41
N PHE A 53 21.28 -11.29 7.27
CA PHE A 53 20.12 -11.88 6.59
C PHE A 53 19.55 -13.10 7.33
N LYS A 54 20.36 -13.81 8.14
CA LYS A 54 19.85 -14.90 8.98
C LYS A 54 18.71 -14.44 9.90
N THR A 55 18.83 -13.23 10.45
CA THR A 55 17.78 -12.59 11.27
C THR A 55 16.47 -12.38 10.50
N TRP A 56 16.52 -12.27 9.17
CA TRP A 56 15.34 -12.14 8.31
C TRP A 56 14.64 -13.46 8.00
N MET A 57 15.32 -14.59 8.22
CA MET A 57 14.74 -15.92 8.03
C MET A 57 14.09 -16.48 9.29
N GLU A 58 14.33 -15.84 10.44
CA GLU A 58 13.81 -16.23 11.74
C GLU A 58 12.69 -15.29 12.18
N GLY A 59 11.71 -15.81 12.91
CA GLY A 59 10.60 -15.03 13.47
C GLY A 59 9.27 -15.20 12.74
N ASP A 60 8.34 -14.30 13.04
CA ASP A 60 6.98 -14.36 12.52
C ASP A 60 6.92 -13.99 11.04
N THR A 61 6.10 -14.72 10.29
CA THR A 61 5.87 -14.40 8.88
C THR A 61 5.13 -13.08 8.73
N LEU A 62 5.47 -12.33 7.68
CA LEU A 62 4.84 -11.06 7.32
C LEU A 62 3.42 -11.28 6.75
N ASP A 63 2.47 -11.65 7.62
CA ASP A 63 1.05 -11.79 7.32
C ASP A 63 0.26 -10.58 7.83
N ILE A 64 -0.10 -9.71 6.89
CA ILE A 64 -0.84 -8.47 7.13
C ILE A 64 -2.18 -8.72 7.83
N GLN A 65 -2.87 -9.84 7.57
CA GLN A 65 -4.16 -10.13 8.20
C GLN A 65 -3.98 -10.36 9.71
N ARG A 66 -3.00 -11.18 10.09
CA ARG A 66 -2.69 -11.51 11.49
C ARG A 66 -2.10 -10.34 12.27
N MET A 67 -1.41 -9.44 11.56
CA MET A 67 -0.89 -8.20 12.12
C MET A 67 -2.00 -7.19 12.40
N LEU A 68 -2.99 -7.08 11.52
CA LEU A 68 -4.09 -6.13 11.68
C LEU A 68 -5.22 -6.63 12.59
N TYR A 69 -5.43 -7.95 12.69
CA TYR A 69 -6.55 -8.53 13.43
C TYR A 69 -6.12 -9.71 14.31
N ASN A 70 -6.77 -9.93 15.45
CA ASN A 70 -6.64 -11.17 16.21
C ASN A 70 -7.47 -12.31 15.58
N ASP A 71 -7.36 -13.52 16.11
CA ASP A 71 -8.11 -14.68 15.61
C ASP A 71 -9.63 -14.52 15.78
N GLU A 72 -10.07 -13.61 16.66
CA GLU A 72 -11.49 -13.24 16.87
C GLU A 72 -11.95 -12.10 15.93
N GLY A 73 -11.06 -11.58 15.07
CA GLY A 73 -11.36 -10.48 14.14
C GLY A 73 -11.27 -9.07 14.73
N LYS A 74 -10.83 -8.92 15.98
CA LYS A 74 -10.63 -7.62 16.65
C LYS A 74 -9.39 -6.92 16.10
N ALA A 75 -9.53 -5.64 15.78
CA ALA A 75 -8.43 -4.82 15.28
C ALA A 75 -7.28 -4.70 16.30
N LYS A 76 -6.05 -4.76 15.80
CA LYS A 76 -4.80 -4.58 16.54
C LYS A 76 -4.06 -3.34 16.05
N ILE A 77 -3.14 -2.88 16.89
CA ILE A 77 -2.12 -1.91 16.51
C ILE A 77 -0.82 -2.69 16.29
N ALA A 78 -0.31 -2.68 15.07
CA ALA A 78 0.99 -3.23 14.73
C ALA A 78 2.00 -2.10 14.58
N ILE A 79 3.08 -2.15 15.36
CA ILE A 79 4.16 -1.14 15.33
C ILE A 79 5.43 -1.83 14.83
N PHE A 80 5.99 -1.32 13.75
CA PHE A 80 7.25 -1.79 13.19
C PHE A 80 8.35 -0.78 13.53
N SER A 81 9.30 -1.20 14.35
CA SER A 81 10.50 -0.41 14.63
C SER A 81 11.60 -0.77 13.64
N ILE A 82 11.99 0.18 12.80
CA ILE A 82 13.00 0.01 11.74
C ILE A 82 14.26 0.85 11.98
N SER A 83 14.40 1.42 13.18
CA SER A 83 15.50 2.31 13.56
C SER A 83 16.85 1.60 13.69
N HIS A 84 16.84 0.30 13.96
CA HIS A 84 18.03 -0.54 14.11
C HIS A 84 18.56 -1.09 12.78
N LEU A 85 17.80 -0.92 11.69
CA LEU A 85 18.15 -1.40 10.36
C LEU A 85 19.02 -0.37 9.64
N SER A 86 19.96 -0.86 8.83
CA SER A 86 20.68 -0.04 7.84
C SER A 86 19.72 0.50 6.77
N ASP A 87 20.16 1.48 5.98
CA ASP A 87 19.30 2.11 4.97
C ASP A 87 18.81 1.11 3.90
N ASP A 88 19.68 0.20 3.45
CA ASP A 88 19.31 -0.85 2.48
C ASP A 88 18.30 -1.84 3.06
N GLU A 89 18.50 -2.26 4.31
CA GLU A 89 17.57 -3.16 5.01
C GLU A 89 16.22 -2.48 5.28
N ARG A 90 16.25 -1.20 5.63
CA ARG A 90 15.05 -0.40 5.85
C ARG A 90 14.26 -0.25 4.54
N MET A 91 14.95 0.02 3.43
CA MET A 91 14.35 0.09 2.10
C MET A 91 13.74 -1.26 1.69
N LEU A 92 14.46 -2.35 1.91
CA LEU A 92 13.97 -3.71 1.67
C LEU A 92 12.72 -4.00 2.51
N PHE A 93 12.77 -3.74 3.82
CA PHE A 93 11.64 -3.95 4.74
C PHE A 93 10.38 -3.24 4.27
N VAL A 94 10.50 -1.93 4.06
CA VAL A 94 9.38 -1.08 3.66
C VAL A 94 8.81 -1.57 2.33
N THR A 95 9.67 -1.87 1.35
CA THR A 95 9.23 -2.36 0.04
C THR A 95 8.45 -3.68 0.16
N LEU A 96 8.93 -4.63 0.97
CA LEU A 96 8.23 -5.89 1.22
C LEU A 96 6.90 -5.67 1.94
N LEU A 97 6.88 -4.84 2.97
CA LEU A 97 5.69 -4.50 3.74
C LEU A 97 4.61 -3.89 2.83
N LEU A 98 4.96 -2.86 2.05
CA LEU A 98 4.00 -2.20 1.16
C LEU A 98 3.44 -3.16 0.11
N ASN A 99 4.27 -4.00 -0.50
CA ASN A 99 3.80 -4.99 -1.49
C ASN A 99 2.89 -6.04 -0.86
N LYS A 100 3.22 -6.57 0.32
CA LYS A 100 2.35 -7.51 1.06
C LYS A 100 1.04 -6.85 1.46
N TYR A 101 1.09 -5.58 1.88
CA TYR A 101 -0.08 -4.79 2.23
C TYR A 101 -1.00 -4.58 1.02
N ILE A 102 -0.44 -4.26 -0.15
CA ILE A 102 -1.21 -4.13 -1.41
C ILE A 102 -1.85 -5.47 -1.79
N ALA A 103 -1.11 -6.58 -1.69
CA ALA A 103 -1.64 -7.91 -1.99
C ALA A 103 -2.77 -8.31 -1.02
N TRP A 104 -2.66 -7.93 0.26
CA TRP A 104 -3.73 -8.08 1.24
C TRP A 104 -4.94 -7.19 0.91
N MET A 105 -4.71 -5.91 0.62
CA MET A 105 -5.74 -4.93 0.28
C MET A 105 -6.57 -5.36 -0.92
N ARG A 106 -5.93 -5.86 -2.00
CA ARG A 106 -6.61 -6.33 -3.21
C ARG A 106 -7.52 -7.54 -2.99
N ARG A 107 -7.31 -8.30 -1.91
CA ARG A 107 -8.20 -9.41 -1.51
C ARG A 107 -9.42 -8.94 -0.73
N GLN A 108 -9.42 -7.70 -0.25
CA GLN A 108 -10.54 -7.13 0.47
C GLN A 108 -11.67 -6.75 -0.47
N SER A 109 -12.90 -6.87 0.02
CA SER A 109 -14.04 -6.23 -0.63
C SER A 109 -13.89 -4.71 -0.61
N GLY A 110 -14.37 -4.05 -1.68
CA GLY A 110 -14.52 -2.60 -1.70
C GLY A 110 -15.38 -2.14 -0.52
N ALA A 111 -14.98 -1.04 0.11
CA ALA A 111 -15.66 -0.53 1.29
C ALA A 111 -15.56 1.00 1.37
N SER A 112 -16.65 1.62 1.82
CA SER A 112 -16.70 3.05 2.14
C SER A 112 -16.30 3.35 3.58
N SER A 113 -16.35 2.35 4.48
CA SER A 113 -15.91 2.47 5.86
C SER A 113 -14.41 2.24 6.00
N LEU A 114 -13.77 2.97 6.93
CA LEU A 114 -12.37 2.77 7.27
C LEU A 114 -12.18 1.39 7.95
N LYS A 115 -11.29 0.57 7.41
CA LYS A 115 -10.92 -0.76 7.94
C LYS A 115 -9.60 -0.72 8.70
N THR A 116 -8.64 0.07 8.22
CA THR A 116 -7.28 0.14 8.74
C THR A 116 -6.58 1.41 8.28
N ILE A 117 -5.56 1.83 9.04
CA ILE A 117 -4.68 2.95 8.71
C ILE A 117 -3.26 2.41 8.61
N LEU A 118 -2.62 2.64 7.47
CA LEU A 118 -1.18 2.53 7.32
C LEU A 118 -0.56 3.89 7.64
N TYR A 119 0.14 3.98 8.77
CA TYR A 119 0.90 5.16 9.17
C TYR A 119 2.38 4.92 8.92
N MET A 120 3.04 5.87 8.26
CA MET A 120 4.49 5.87 8.09
C MET A 120 5.07 7.19 8.60
N ASP A 121 5.91 7.07 9.62
CA ASP A 121 6.65 8.20 10.16
C ASP A 121 7.91 8.43 9.32
N GLU A 122 8.19 9.68 8.97
CA GLU A 122 9.33 10.11 8.17
C GLU A 122 9.50 9.34 6.84
N ILE A 123 8.77 9.80 5.81
CA ILE A 123 8.83 9.22 4.47
C ILE A 123 10.05 9.65 3.64
N PHE A 124 10.90 10.54 4.17
CA PHE A 124 12.12 10.96 3.48
C PHE A 124 12.99 9.75 3.09
N GLY A 125 13.54 9.78 1.87
CA GLY A 125 14.31 8.67 1.29
C GLY A 125 13.48 7.56 0.65
N PHE A 126 12.24 7.31 1.11
CA PHE A 126 11.32 6.35 0.50
C PHE A 126 10.47 6.95 -0.63
N PHE A 127 10.29 8.26 -0.61
CA PHE A 127 9.47 8.96 -1.59
C PHE A 127 10.11 10.23 -2.18
N PRO A 128 11.36 10.15 -2.68
CA PRO A 128 12.08 11.31 -3.21
C PRO A 128 11.49 11.81 -4.53
N PRO A 129 11.63 13.11 -4.85
CA PRO A 129 11.11 13.70 -6.09
C PRO A 129 11.88 13.26 -7.34
N THR A 130 13.19 13.02 -7.23
CA THR A 130 14.09 12.85 -8.37
C THR A 130 14.47 11.40 -8.65
N SER A 131 14.46 10.52 -7.65
CA SER A 131 14.80 9.10 -7.82
C SER A 131 13.56 8.19 -7.70
N ASN A 132 13.73 6.93 -8.10
CA ASN A 132 12.67 5.90 -8.05
C ASN A 132 13.13 4.71 -7.19
N PRO A 133 13.18 4.85 -5.85
CA PRO A 133 13.49 3.72 -4.99
C PRO A 133 12.38 2.66 -5.06
N PRO A 134 12.68 1.38 -4.75
CA PRO A 134 11.71 0.28 -4.85
C PRO A 134 10.41 0.47 -4.05
N SER A 135 10.44 1.30 -3.00
CA SER A 135 9.27 1.62 -2.17
C SER A 135 8.31 2.64 -2.80
N LYS A 136 8.77 3.45 -3.77
CA LYS A 136 8.01 4.58 -4.32
C LYS A 136 6.78 4.13 -5.11
N GLU A 137 6.93 3.14 -5.98
CA GLU A 137 5.82 2.61 -6.80
C GLU A 137 4.70 1.98 -5.96
N PRO A 138 4.99 1.07 -5.00
CA PRO A 138 3.98 0.58 -4.06
C PRO A 138 3.29 1.70 -3.28
N MET A 139 4.04 2.71 -2.82
CA MET A 139 3.48 3.84 -2.08
C MET A 139 2.50 4.65 -2.94
N LEU A 140 2.87 4.96 -4.19
CA LEU A 140 2.00 5.64 -5.16
C LEU A 140 0.71 4.86 -5.42
N LEU A 141 0.81 3.53 -5.52
CA LEU A 141 -0.34 2.66 -5.73
C LEU A 141 -1.30 2.74 -4.55
N LEU A 142 -0.79 2.65 -3.32
CA LEU A 142 -1.59 2.80 -2.11
C LEU A 142 -2.28 4.16 -2.07
N LEU A 143 -1.54 5.26 -2.28
CA LEU A 143 -2.12 6.61 -2.30
C LEU A 143 -3.26 6.78 -3.33
N LYS A 144 -3.17 6.09 -4.47
CA LYS A 144 -4.19 6.15 -5.53
C LYS A 144 -5.40 5.24 -5.27
N GLN A 145 -5.19 4.04 -4.75
CA GLN A 145 -6.19 2.97 -4.77
C GLN A 145 -6.73 2.59 -3.39
N ALA A 146 -5.97 2.82 -2.31
CA ALA A 146 -6.29 2.33 -0.96
C ALA A 146 -7.69 2.76 -0.46
N ARG A 147 -8.10 3.98 -0.81
CA ARG A 147 -9.41 4.54 -0.45
C ARG A 147 -10.58 3.63 -0.84
N ALA A 148 -10.53 2.99 -2.01
CA ALA A 148 -11.63 2.15 -2.51
C ALA A 148 -11.83 0.87 -1.67
N PHE A 149 -10.80 0.47 -0.91
CA PHE A 149 -10.78 -0.71 -0.07
C PHE A 149 -10.95 -0.39 1.42
N GLY A 150 -11.29 0.86 1.77
CA GLY A 150 -11.38 1.31 3.15
C GLY A 150 -10.03 1.38 3.86
N VAL A 151 -8.93 1.52 3.12
CA VAL A 151 -7.58 1.67 3.69
C VAL A 151 -7.20 3.15 3.68
N GLY A 152 -6.90 3.69 4.86
CA GLY A 152 -6.32 5.02 5.04
C GLY A 152 -4.80 4.95 4.99
N VAL A 153 -4.16 5.93 4.35
CA VAL A 153 -2.70 6.09 4.36
C VAL A 153 -2.38 7.45 4.96
N VAL A 154 -1.53 7.46 5.99
CA VAL A 154 -1.07 8.67 6.66
C VAL A 154 0.45 8.69 6.61
N LEU A 155 1.01 9.74 6.03
CA LEU A 155 2.44 9.91 5.85
C LEU A 155 2.88 11.17 6.60
N SER A 156 4.02 11.10 7.29
CA SER A 156 4.65 12.25 7.94
C SER A 156 6.05 12.48 7.36
N THR A 157 6.53 13.72 7.42
CA THR A 157 7.94 14.04 7.15
C THR A 157 8.31 15.36 7.81
N GLN A 158 9.57 15.49 8.19
CA GLN A 158 10.16 16.76 8.61
C GLN A 158 10.73 17.56 7.44
N ASN A 159 10.98 16.92 6.29
CA ASN A 159 11.63 17.50 5.12
C ASN A 159 10.64 17.66 3.96
N PRO A 160 9.80 18.71 3.98
CA PRO A 160 8.78 18.89 2.94
C PRO A 160 9.37 19.11 1.54
N VAL A 161 10.61 19.61 1.43
CA VAL A 161 11.29 19.89 0.14
C VAL A 161 11.47 18.63 -0.69
N ASP A 162 11.77 17.52 -0.04
CA ASP A 162 12.29 16.32 -0.68
C ASP A 162 11.20 15.26 -0.88
N LEU A 163 9.97 15.71 -1.15
CA LEU A 163 8.85 14.87 -1.49
C LEU A 163 8.44 15.02 -2.95
N ASP A 164 8.06 13.91 -3.58
CA ASP A 164 7.39 13.94 -4.88
C ASP A 164 5.94 14.47 -4.76
N TYR A 165 5.79 15.80 -4.82
CA TYR A 165 4.49 16.46 -4.74
C TYR A 165 3.49 16.03 -5.82
N LYS A 166 3.95 15.58 -6.99
CA LYS A 166 3.04 15.04 -8.03
C LYS A 166 2.40 13.75 -7.54
N GLY A 167 3.18 12.90 -6.88
CA GLY A 167 2.69 11.70 -6.22
C GLY A 167 1.69 11.98 -5.09
N LEU A 168 1.93 13.06 -4.34
CA LEU A 168 1.09 13.48 -3.20
C LEU A 168 -0.20 14.21 -3.59
N SER A 169 -0.43 14.51 -4.87
CA SER A 169 -1.68 15.11 -5.35
C SER A 169 -2.95 14.30 -5.01
N ASN A 170 -2.80 13.00 -4.71
CA ASN A 170 -3.88 12.12 -4.27
C ASN A 170 -4.19 12.24 -2.77
N ILE A 171 -3.38 12.98 -2.00
CA ILE A 171 -3.62 13.22 -0.58
C ILE A 171 -4.78 14.20 -0.43
N GLY A 172 -5.88 13.69 0.11
CA GLY A 172 -7.09 14.48 0.33
C GLY A 172 -7.09 15.31 1.60
N THR A 173 -6.14 15.11 2.54
CA THR A 173 -6.06 15.87 3.80
C THR A 173 -4.61 16.13 4.18
N TRP A 174 -4.29 17.39 4.44
CA TRP A 174 -2.97 17.89 4.76
C TRP A 174 -2.97 18.53 6.15
N PHE A 175 -2.00 18.13 6.96
CA PHE A 175 -1.68 18.75 8.25
C PHE A 175 -0.31 19.40 8.13
N ILE A 176 -0.28 20.73 8.04
CA ILE A 176 0.95 21.48 7.80
C ILE A 176 1.34 22.20 9.09
N GLY A 177 2.50 21.84 9.63
CA GLY A 177 3.09 22.54 10.78
C GLY A 177 3.70 23.88 10.37
N ARG A 178 4.47 24.46 11.30
CA ARG A 178 5.24 25.68 11.01
C ARG A 178 6.32 25.40 9.96
N LEU A 179 6.37 26.22 8.92
CA LEU A 179 7.42 26.19 7.90
C LEU A 179 8.33 27.40 8.09
N GLN A 180 9.65 27.18 8.02
CA GLN A 180 10.63 28.24 8.27
C GLN A 180 11.03 28.96 6.99
N THR A 181 11.20 28.23 5.88
CA THR A 181 11.76 28.81 4.66
C THR A 181 10.67 29.20 3.67
N THR A 182 10.95 30.28 2.93
CA THR A 182 10.12 30.77 1.81
C THR A 182 9.90 29.69 0.74
N GLN A 183 10.89 28.82 0.52
CA GLN A 183 10.85 27.75 -0.47
C GLN A 183 9.87 26.63 -0.06
N ASP A 184 9.89 26.22 1.20
CA ASP A 184 8.98 25.18 1.73
C ASP A 184 7.53 25.65 1.63
N ILE A 185 7.29 26.91 2.03
CA ILE A 185 5.96 27.51 1.96
C ILE A 185 5.45 27.53 0.52
N ASN A 186 6.30 27.92 -0.45
CA ASN A 186 5.91 27.93 -1.86
C ASN A 186 5.57 26.53 -2.37
N ARG A 187 6.41 25.53 -2.08
CA ARG A 187 6.16 24.15 -2.51
C ARG A 187 4.90 23.56 -1.90
N VAL A 188 4.64 23.82 -0.63
CA VAL A 188 3.40 23.39 0.03
C VAL A 188 2.20 24.06 -0.61
N ILE A 189 2.24 25.37 -0.87
CA ILE A 189 1.16 26.10 -1.56
C ILE A 189 0.92 25.53 -2.97
N GLU A 190 1.97 25.17 -3.70
CA GLU A 190 1.85 24.51 -5.02
C GLU A 190 1.25 23.10 -4.90
N GLY A 191 1.71 22.31 -3.94
CA GLY A 191 1.26 20.94 -3.68
C GLY A 191 -0.18 20.85 -3.18
N LEU A 192 -0.68 21.90 -2.52
CA LEU A 192 -2.09 21.99 -2.10
C LEU A 192 -3.05 22.03 -3.30
N GLY A 193 -2.58 22.36 -4.51
CA GLY A 193 -3.33 22.26 -5.77
C GLY A 193 -4.54 23.21 -5.87
N GLY A 194 -4.74 23.82 -7.03
CA GLY A 194 -5.77 24.85 -7.29
C GLY A 194 -7.24 24.39 -7.26
N LYS A 195 -7.58 23.29 -6.59
CA LYS A 195 -8.98 22.90 -6.33
C LYS A 195 -9.49 23.62 -5.09
N THR A 196 -9.68 24.91 -5.25
CA THR A 196 -10.37 25.74 -4.26
C THR A 196 -11.37 26.61 -4.99
N GLY A 197 -12.64 26.23 -4.89
CA GLY A 197 -13.78 27.16 -5.01
C GLY A 197 -13.83 28.17 -3.87
N SER A 198 -12.68 28.50 -3.27
CA SER A 198 -12.50 29.38 -2.13
C SER A 198 -11.26 30.21 -2.40
N SER A 199 -11.47 31.47 -2.72
CA SER A 199 -10.47 32.50 -3.03
C SER A 199 -9.54 32.77 -1.84
N TYR A 200 -8.65 31.85 -1.50
CA TYR A 200 -7.65 32.09 -0.46
C TYR A 200 -6.46 32.85 -1.04
N ASP A 201 -6.15 34.01 -0.45
CA ASP A 201 -4.96 34.76 -0.82
C ASP A 201 -3.70 33.97 -0.40
N LYS A 202 -2.88 33.59 -1.40
CA LYS A 202 -1.60 32.92 -1.18
C LYS A 202 -0.70 33.68 -0.21
N LYS A 203 -0.80 35.01 -0.17
CA LYS A 203 -0.05 35.86 0.78
C LYS A 203 -0.50 35.65 2.22
N GLU A 204 -1.80 35.51 2.46
CA GLU A 204 -2.35 35.23 3.78
C GLU A 204 -1.95 33.85 4.28
N ILE A 205 -2.07 32.82 3.42
CA ILE A 205 -1.61 31.45 3.75
C ILE A 205 -0.12 31.46 4.07
N ARG A 206 0.70 32.15 3.27
CA ARG A 206 2.14 32.29 3.53
C ARG A 206 2.40 32.91 4.90
N LYS A 207 1.74 34.03 5.21
CA LYS A 207 1.91 34.73 6.49
C LYS A 207 1.48 33.85 7.66
N LEU A 208 0.39 33.09 7.50
CA LEU A 208 -0.10 32.17 8.50
C LEU A 208 0.89 31.03 8.75
N LEU A 209 1.36 30.33 7.70
CA LEU A 209 2.27 29.18 7.83
C LEU A 209 3.61 29.57 8.45
N ALA A 210 4.13 30.76 8.14
CA ALA A 210 5.36 31.29 8.72
C ALA A 210 5.24 31.61 10.23
N ASN A 211 4.04 32.00 10.68
CA ASN A 211 3.76 32.45 12.05
C ASN A 211 3.02 31.43 12.91
N LEU A 212 2.82 30.20 12.43
CA LEU A 212 2.19 29.13 13.21
C LEU A 212 2.94 28.91 14.54
N SER A 213 2.19 28.89 15.64
CA SER A 213 2.72 28.53 16.96
C SER A 213 3.11 27.05 17.00
N LYS A 214 4.01 26.70 17.94
CA LYS A 214 4.35 25.29 18.18
C LYS A 214 3.08 24.49 18.47
N ARG A 215 3.01 23.25 17.96
CA ARG A 215 1.89 22.31 18.13
C ARG A 215 0.55 22.75 17.50
N THR A 216 0.57 23.76 16.63
CA THR A 216 -0.57 24.15 15.81
C THR A 216 -0.33 23.73 14.37
N PHE A 217 -1.38 23.19 13.75
CA PHE A 217 -1.36 22.70 12.39
C PHE A 217 -2.41 23.41 11.57
N PHE A 218 -2.02 23.77 10.35
CA PHE A 218 -2.91 24.17 9.29
C PHE A 218 -3.52 22.92 8.65
N LEU A 219 -4.85 22.82 8.69
CA LEU A 219 -5.63 21.75 8.10
C LEU A 219 -6.23 22.22 6.78
N LYS A 220 -5.83 21.54 5.70
CA LYS A 220 -6.57 21.58 4.42
C LYS A 220 -7.09 20.19 4.09
N SER A 221 -8.38 20.09 3.82
CA SER A 221 -9.00 18.85 3.35
C SER A 221 -9.80 19.10 2.08
N ALA A 222 -9.88 18.08 1.22
CA ALA A 222 -10.81 18.03 0.09
C ALA A 222 -12.26 17.85 0.55
N HIS A 223 -12.47 17.50 1.81
CA HIS A 223 -13.79 17.34 2.43
C HIS A 223 -14.24 18.56 3.23
N LEU A 224 -13.44 19.64 3.25
CA LEU A 224 -13.72 20.89 3.93
C LEU A 224 -13.58 22.06 2.96
N ASP A 225 -14.60 22.92 2.95
CA ASP A 225 -14.59 24.16 2.17
C ASP A 225 -13.71 25.22 2.82
N ASP A 226 -13.59 25.16 4.16
CA ASP A 226 -12.81 26.10 4.96
C ASP A 226 -11.42 25.58 5.33
N ILE A 227 -10.48 26.52 5.49
CA ILE A 227 -9.19 26.28 6.16
C ILE A 227 -9.42 26.29 7.66
N ARG A 228 -8.87 25.29 8.36
CA ARG A 228 -8.93 25.23 9.82
C ARG A 228 -7.55 25.20 10.44
N LEU A 229 -7.44 25.77 11.63
CA LEU A 229 -6.30 25.55 12.50
C LEU A 229 -6.74 24.61 13.62
N PHE A 230 -5.88 23.66 13.95
CA PHE A 230 -6.08 22.84 15.15
C PHE A 230 -4.76 22.72 15.90
N SER A 231 -4.86 22.62 17.21
CA SER A 231 -3.74 22.35 18.09
C SER A 231 -3.79 20.91 18.58
N THR A 232 -2.64 20.36 18.93
CA THR A 232 -2.62 19.05 19.58
C THR A 232 -3.04 19.19 21.04
N ARG A 233 -3.86 18.26 21.51
CA ARG A 233 -4.06 18.06 22.95
C ARG A 233 -2.74 17.61 23.59
N TRP A 234 -2.55 17.90 24.87
CA TRP A 234 -1.47 17.31 25.65
C TRP A 234 -1.64 15.79 25.67
N VAL A 235 -0.85 15.09 24.88
CA VAL A 235 -0.63 13.66 25.05
C VAL A 235 0.35 13.53 26.20
N MET A 236 -0.16 13.45 27.44
CA MET A 236 0.68 13.02 28.56
C MET A 236 1.10 11.59 28.29
N SER A 237 2.32 11.45 27.79
CA SER A 237 3.02 10.19 27.80
C SER A 237 4.35 10.53 28.44
N TYR A 238 4.54 10.11 29.70
CA TYR A 238 5.81 10.20 30.43
C TYR A 238 6.83 9.22 29.80
N LEU A 239 6.92 9.21 28.47
CA LEU A 239 7.74 8.28 27.72
C LEU A 239 9.18 8.73 27.82
N LYS A 240 10.06 7.76 28.05
CA LYS A 240 11.51 7.85 28.16
C LYS A 240 12.21 8.43 26.90
N GLY A 241 11.44 8.78 25.86
CA GLY A 241 11.94 9.08 24.53
C GLY A 241 12.06 7.80 23.68
N PRO A 242 12.93 7.78 22.65
CA PRO A 242 13.15 6.62 21.81
C PRO A 242 13.65 5.42 22.62
N LEU A 243 12.98 4.27 22.47
CA LEU A 243 13.39 3.03 23.11
C LEU A 243 14.55 2.39 22.34
N LYS A 244 15.57 1.94 23.08
CA LYS A 244 16.67 1.11 22.56
C LYS A 244 16.22 -0.33 22.38
N ARG A 245 17.01 -1.10 21.62
CA ARG A 245 16.73 -2.52 21.32
C ARG A 245 16.47 -3.37 22.57
N ASP A 246 17.30 -3.23 23.59
CA ASP A 246 17.20 -4.05 24.82
C ASP A 246 15.93 -3.69 25.62
N GLU A 247 15.52 -2.43 25.59
CA GLU A 247 14.29 -1.96 26.25
C GLU A 247 13.05 -2.46 25.52
N ILE A 248 13.09 -2.51 24.19
CA ILE A 248 12.03 -3.14 23.38
C ILE A 248 11.97 -4.64 23.69
N SER A 249 13.12 -5.32 23.84
CA SER A 249 13.15 -6.73 24.21
C SER A 249 12.47 -6.96 25.57
N ALA A 250 12.90 -6.24 26.61
CA ALA A 250 12.34 -6.35 27.95
C ALA A 250 10.83 -6.07 27.97
N LEU A 251 10.35 -5.09 27.20
CA LEU A 251 8.92 -4.79 27.08
C LEU A 251 8.14 -5.93 26.40
N MET A 252 8.76 -6.61 25.45
CA MET A 252 8.13 -7.65 24.65
C MET A 252 8.27 -9.06 25.25
N ASP A 253 9.11 -9.26 26.26
CA ASP A 253 9.39 -10.59 26.84
C ASP A 253 8.12 -11.27 27.35
N GLU A 254 7.29 -10.55 28.12
CA GLU A 254 6.01 -11.10 28.61
C GLU A 254 5.04 -11.41 27.46
N ARG A 255 4.98 -10.52 26.45
CA ARG A 255 4.10 -10.69 25.28
C ARG A 255 4.51 -11.88 24.41
N LYS A 256 5.81 -12.09 24.23
CA LYS A 256 6.35 -13.24 23.48
C LYS A 256 6.17 -14.55 24.25
N SER A 257 6.26 -14.52 25.57
CA SER A 257 6.03 -15.69 26.44
C SER A 257 4.57 -16.15 26.41
N GLN A 258 3.63 -15.24 26.20
CA GLN A 258 2.19 -15.52 26.10
C GLN A 258 1.71 -15.80 24.66
N ALA A 259 2.55 -15.56 23.65
CA ALA A 259 2.18 -15.80 22.26
C ALA A 259 2.35 -17.28 21.91
N PRO A 260 1.29 -17.99 21.45
CA PRO A 260 1.46 -19.35 20.95
C PRO A 260 2.41 -19.34 19.74
N ALA A 261 3.38 -20.24 19.73
CA ALA A 261 4.36 -20.39 18.65
C ALA A 261 3.62 -20.45 17.31
N ALA A 262 3.87 -19.48 16.44
CA ALA A 262 3.23 -19.39 15.14
C ALA A 262 3.58 -20.64 14.31
N THR A 263 2.66 -21.59 14.24
CA THR A 263 2.81 -22.74 13.35
C THR A 263 2.71 -22.22 11.91
N PRO A 264 3.66 -22.52 11.02
CA PRO A 264 3.56 -22.13 9.62
C PRO A 264 2.31 -22.79 9.04
N THR A 265 1.32 -21.98 8.68
CA THR A 265 0.06 -22.46 8.11
C THR A 265 0.30 -22.74 6.62
N PRO A 266 0.03 -23.96 6.11
CA PRO A 266 0.01 -24.20 4.67
C PRO A 266 -1.02 -23.28 4.00
N PRO A 267 -0.86 -22.93 2.71
CA PRO A 267 -1.82 -22.08 2.02
C PRO A 267 -3.22 -22.71 2.09
N GLN A 268 -4.12 -22.11 2.88
CA GLN A 268 -5.52 -22.54 2.94
C GLN A 268 -6.17 -22.32 1.58
N GLN A 269 -6.37 -23.42 0.85
CA GLN A 269 -7.40 -23.47 -0.17
C GLN A 269 -8.74 -23.28 0.53
N VAL A 270 -9.36 -22.12 0.29
CA VAL A 270 -10.74 -21.86 0.69
C VAL A 270 -11.63 -22.86 -0.06
N LYS A 271 -11.94 -24.00 0.57
CA LYS A 271 -13.03 -24.86 0.13
C LYS A 271 -14.31 -24.06 0.32
N ARG A 272 -14.81 -23.45 -0.76
CA ARG A 272 -16.18 -22.94 -0.81
C ARG A 272 -17.12 -24.13 -0.56
N LYS A 273 -17.83 -24.12 0.57
CA LYS A 273 -19.02 -24.96 0.78
C LYS A 273 -20.05 -24.55 -0.27
N PRO A 274 -20.74 -25.49 -0.96
CA PRO A 274 -21.88 -25.14 -1.78
C PRO A 274 -23.01 -24.65 -0.87
N GLU A 275 -23.32 -23.37 -0.99
CA GLU A 275 -24.48 -22.75 -0.35
C GLU A 275 -25.74 -23.27 -1.05
N LYS A 276 -26.62 -23.95 -0.31
CA LYS A 276 -27.94 -24.37 -0.80
C LYS A 276 -28.76 -23.11 -1.08
N ALA A 277 -28.90 -22.75 -2.36
CA ALA A 277 -29.85 -21.74 -2.79
C ALA A 277 -31.28 -22.27 -2.60
N ALA A 278 -32.02 -21.69 -1.66
CA ALA A 278 -33.47 -21.79 -1.62
C ALA A 278 -34.05 -20.89 -2.73
N MET A 279 -34.38 -21.50 -3.88
CA MET A 279 -35.19 -20.84 -4.91
C MET A 279 -36.64 -20.72 -4.42
N LYS A 280 -37.05 -19.49 -4.06
CA LYS A 280 -38.45 -19.09 -4.15
C LYS A 280 -38.72 -18.70 -5.60
N ALA A 281 -39.61 -19.45 -6.25
CA ALA A 281 -40.08 -19.19 -7.59
C ALA A 281 -40.90 -17.89 -7.63
N THR A 282 -40.50 -16.96 -8.49
CA THR A 282 -41.38 -15.93 -9.05
C THR A 282 -41.13 -15.90 -10.55
N SER A 283 -42.19 -16.18 -11.30
CA SER A 283 -42.21 -16.40 -12.75
C SER A 283 -41.82 -15.13 -13.54
N PRO A 284 -41.07 -15.24 -14.65
CA PRO A 284 -40.89 -14.13 -15.57
C PRO A 284 -41.96 -14.16 -16.69
N SER A 285 -42.65 -13.04 -16.88
CA SER A 285 -43.42 -12.78 -18.11
C SER A 285 -42.50 -12.11 -19.13
N THR A 286 -42.01 -12.90 -20.10
CA THR A 286 -41.28 -12.38 -21.26
C THR A 286 -42.24 -12.28 -22.45
N ARG A 287 -42.55 -11.05 -22.88
CA ARG A 287 -43.11 -10.80 -24.22
C ARG A 287 -42.01 -10.99 -25.26
N VAL A 288 -42.21 -11.97 -26.13
CA VAL A 288 -41.40 -12.23 -27.31
C VAL A 288 -41.90 -11.34 -28.45
N PHE A 289 -41.01 -10.54 -29.03
CA PHE A 289 -41.20 -9.93 -30.35
C PHE A 289 -40.72 -10.94 -31.39
N LEU A 290 -41.64 -11.41 -32.24
CA LEU A 290 -41.34 -12.18 -33.44
C LEU A 290 -41.73 -11.32 -34.64
N SER A 291 -40.77 -11.06 -35.52
CA SER A 291 -40.97 -10.47 -36.84
C SER A 291 -41.57 -11.50 -37.79
N ALA A 292 -42.64 -11.13 -38.49
CA ALA A 292 -43.14 -11.87 -39.64
C ALA A 292 -43.19 -10.93 -40.84
N SER A 293 -42.48 -11.33 -41.90
CA SER A 293 -42.58 -10.82 -43.26
C SER A 293 -43.81 -11.42 -43.95
N GLY A 294 -44.57 -10.60 -44.68
CA GLY A 294 -45.62 -11.04 -45.61
C GLY A 294 -46.05 -9.90 -46.52
N LEU A 295 -45.82 -10.09 -47.82
CA LEU A 295 -46.34 -9.30 -48.94
C LEU A 295 -47.86 -9.07 -48.82
N ASP A 296 -48.36 -7.88 -49.14
CA ASP A 296 -49.12 -7.70 -50.39
C ASP A 296 -49.36 -6.22 -50.77
N SER A 297 -49.50 -6.09 -52.09
CA SER A 297 -49.82 -5.04 -53.04
C SER A 297 -50.66 -3.77 -52.71
N ALA A 298 -50.33 -2.75 -53.53
CA ALA A 298 -51.21 -1.82 -54.24
C ALA A 298 -51.58 -0.43 -53.65
N GLU A 299 -51.49 0.55 -54.56
CA GLU A 299 -52.16 1.87 -54.62
C GLU A 299 -51.58 3.09 -53.88
N ARG A 300 -50.83 3.90 -54.67
CA ARG A 300 -50.88 5.38 -54.67
C ARG A 300 -52.30 5.85 -55.08
N PRO A 301 -52.76 7.12 -54.87
CA PRO A 301 -51.95 8.35 -54.90
C PRO A 301 -52.39 9.54 -54.00
N THR A 302 -51.59 10.64 -54.08
CA THR A 302 -51.99 12.08 -53.94
C THR A 302 -52.47 12.56 -52.55
N THR A 303 -52.06 13.69 -51.95
CA THR A 303 -51.76 15.05 -52.44
C THR A 303 -50.78 15.81 -51.52
N LEU A 304 -50.03 16.74 -52.11
CA LEU A 304 -49.27 17.85 -51.51
C LEU A 304 -50.21 18.96 -50.90
N PRO A 305 -49.72 20.11 -50.41
CA PRO A 305 -49.39 20.38 -49.01
C PRO A 305 -50.18 21.59 -48.44
N ARG A 306 -49.97 21.91 -47.16
CA ARG A 306 -49.86 23.30 -46.66
C ARG A 306 -49.13 23.31 -45.33
#